data_AF-A0A1W2CT62-F1
#
_entry.id   AF-A0A1W2CT62-F1
#
_cell.length_a   1.000
_cell.length_b   1.000
_cell.length_c   1.000
_cell.angle_alpha   90.00
_cell.angle_beta   90.00
_cell.angle_gamma   90.00
#
_symmetry.space_group_name_H-M   'P 1'
#
loop_
_entity.id
_entity.type
_entity.pdbx_description
1 polymer ?
#
loop_
_entity_poly.entity_id
_entity_poly.type
_entity_poly.pdbx_seq_one_letter_code
_entity_poly.pdbx_strand_id
1 'polypeptide(L)'
;MRSLFFVLTALSVIGLAFWAYHENYKTQEALSNAERLQHKIGSARARLAVLKAEWAYLNRPDRLRDLAEVNFESLGLLPLRPDQFGRVDQVSYPQRAAVIDEQAITVASSGEDE
;
A
#
# COMPACT_ATOMS: atom_id res chain seq x y z
N MET A 1 16.73 -30.96 -52.25
CA MET A 1 17.44 -29.88 -51.56
C MET A 1 16.62 -28.59 -51.46
N ARG A 2 16.22 -27.94 -52.56
CA ARG A 2 15.48 -26.65 -52.53
C ARG A 2 14.12 -26.71 -51.81
N SER A 3 13.36 -27.78 -51.98
CA SER A 3 12.04 -27.96 -51.31
C SER A 3 12.13 -28.03 -49.78
N LEU A 4 13.20 -28.64 -49.24
CA LEU A 4 13.42 -28.72 -47.80
C LEU A 4 13.63 -27.33 -47.19
N PHE A 5 14.41 -26.48 -47.87
CA PHE A 5 14.59 -25.09 -47.42
C PHE A 5 13.28 -24.31 -47.42
N PHE A 6 12.44 -24.47 -48.46
CA PHE A 6 11.13 -23.81 -48.49
C PHE A 6 10.20 -24.27 -47.36
N VAL A 7 10.13 -25.58 -47.10
CA VAL A 7 9.32 -26.12 -45.99
C VAL A 7 9.85 -25.63 -44.65
N LEU A 8 11.17 -25.64 -44.45
CA LEU A 8 11.80 -25.17 -43.22
C LEU A 8 11.53 -23.68 -42.98
N THR A 9 11.63 -22.85 -44.02
CA THR A 9 11.31 -21.42 -43.91
C THR A 9 9.84 -21.18 -43.64
N ALA A 10 8.94 -21.93 -44.28
CA ALA A 10 7.51 -21.82 -44.02
C ALA A 10 7.16 -22.19 -42.57
N LEU A 11 7.73 -23.29 -42.06
CA LEU A 11 7.58 -23.68 -40.66
C LEU A 11 8.14 -22.65 -39.69
N SER A 12 9.29 -22.04 -40.02
CA SER A 12 9.89 -20.98 -39.20
C SER A 12 8.98 -19.74 -39.14
N VAL A 13 8.42 -19.30 -40.26
CA VAL A 13 7.46 -18.17 -40.31
C VAL A 13 6.19 -18.48 -39.52
N ILE A 14 5.64 -19.69 -39.65
CA ILE A 14 4.47 -20.12 -38.88
C ILE A 14 4.77 -20.13 -37.38
N GLY A 15 5.94 -20.63 -36.98
CA GLY A 15 6.37 -20.62 -35.58
C GLY A 15 6.51 -19.20 -35.02
N LEU A 16 7.08 -18.27 -35.78
CA LEU A 16 7.17 -16.86 -35.39
C LEU A 16 5.80 -16.18 -35.30
N ALA A 17 4.88 -16.47 -36.22
CA ALA A 17 3.52 -15.95 -36.18
C ALA A 17 2.78 -16.43 -34.92
N PHE A 18 2.90 -17.72 -34.58
CA PHE A 18 2.32 -18.28 -33.37
C PHE A 18 2.92 -17.66 -32.11
N TRP A 19 4.26 -17.52 -32.06
CA TRP A 19 4.95 -16.93 -30.92
C TRP A 19 4.54 -15.46 -30.71
N ALA A 20 4.49 -14.67 -31.78
CA ALA A 20 4.07 -13.26 -31.71
C ALA A 20 2.61 -13.10 -31.23
N TYR A 21 1.71 -13.97 -31.69
CA TYR A 21 0.32 -13.98 -31.22
C TYR A 21 0.22 -14.34 -29.74
N HIS A 22 0.96 -15.36 -29.31
CA HIS A 22 0.97 -15.80 -27.90
C HIS A 22 1.53 -14.72 -26.97
N GLU A 23 2.63 -14.08 -27.36
CA GLU A 23 3.24 -13.02 -26.57
C GLU A 23 2.34 -11.79 -26.46
N ASN A 24 1.60 -11.47 -27.53
CA ASN A 24 0.57 -10.43 -27.52
C ASN A 24 -0.58 -10.76 -26.54
N TYR A 25 -0.95 -12.03 -26.39
CA TYR A 25 -2.00 -12.41 -25.43
C TYR A 25 -1.53 -12.23 -23.98
N LYS A 26 -0.29 -12.63 -23.66
CA LYS A 26 0.28 -12.46 -22.32
C LYS A 26 0.37 -10.99 -21.90
N THR A 27 0.77 -10.11 -22.81
CA THR A 27 0.87 -8.67 -22.51
C THR A 27 -0.51 -8.06 -22.28
N GLN A 28 -1.49 -8.43 -23.10
CA GLN A 28 -2.88 -8.01 -22.92
C GLN A 28 -3.47 -8.52 -21.59
N GLU A 29 -3.18 -9.76 -21.20
CA GLU A 29 -3.62 -10.30 -19.92
C GLU A 29 -3.02 -9.53 -18.74
N ALA A 30 -1.71 -9.29 -18.76
CA ALA A 30 -1.04 -8.49 -17.72
C ALA A 30 -1.61 -7.06 -17.63
N LEU A 31 -1.87 -6.42 -18.77
CA LEU A 31 -2.47 -5.09 -18.83
C LEU A 31 -3.88 -5.08 -18.23
N SER A 32 -4.73 -6.04 -18.62
CA SER A 32 -6.09 -6.16 -18.10
C SER A 32 -6.12 -6.38 -16.57
N ASN A 33 -5.15 -7.14 -16.06
CA ASN A 33 -5.00 -7.38 -14.63
C ASN A 33 -4.59 -6.11 -13.88
N ALA A 34 -3.66 -5.34 -14.44
CA ALA A 34 -3.22 -4.06 -13.88
C ALA A 34 -4.37 -3.04 -13.85
N GLU A 35 -5.13 -2.92 -14.94
CA GLU A 35 -6.31 -2.04 -15.01
C GLU A 35 -7.37 -2.42 -13.97
N ARG A 36 -7.68 -3.71 -13.86
CA ARG A 36 -8.61 -4.22 -12.85
C ARG A 36 -8.15 -3.91 -11.43
N LEU A 37 -6.85 -4.05 -11.14
CA LEU A 37 -6.29 -3.72 -9.83
C LEU A 37 -6.35 -2.22 -9.56
N GLN A 38 -6.00 -1.39 -10.53
CA GLN A 38 -6.08 0.07 -10.41
C GLN A 38 -7.52 0.53 -10.13
N HIS A 39 -8.51 -0.08 -10.79
CA HIS A 39 -9.91 0.21 -10.52
C HIS A 39 -10.32 -0.17 -9.09
N LYS A 40 -9.89 -1.35 -8.61
CA LYS A 40 -10.10 -1.76 -7.20
C LYS A 40 -9.47 -0.78 -6.22
N ILE A 41 -8.22 -0.36 -6.47
CA ILE A 41 -7.52 0.64 -5.64
C ILE A 41 -8.30 1.96 -5.62
N GLY A 42 -8.79 2.43 -6.77
CA GLY A 42 -9.63 3.61 -6.87
C GLY A 42 -10.88 3.51 -6.00
N SER A 43 -11.61 2.40 -6.09
CA SER A 43 -12.82 2.16 -5.28
C SER A 43 -12.52 2.11 -3.78
N ALA A 44 -11.39 1.51 -3.38
CA ALA A 44 -10.98 1.42 -1.99
C ALA A 44 -10.59 2.80 -1.43
N ARG A 45 -9.87 3.62 -2.22
CA ARG A 45 -9.53 5.00 -1.85
C ARG A 45 -10.76 5.87 -1.69
N ALA A 46 -11.75 5.73 -2.58
CA ALA A 46 -13.02 6.46 -2.46
C ALA A 46 -13.77 6.09 -1.17
N ARG A 47 -13.84 4.79 -0.83
CA ARG A 47 -14.41 4.33 0.44
C ARG A 47 -13.64 4.92 1.63
N LEU A 48 -12.31 4.85 1.63
CA LEU A 48 -11.49 5.43 2.69
C LEU A 48 -11.72 6.93 2.88
N ALA A 49 -11.95 7.68 1.79
CA ALA A 49 -12.26 9.11 1.88
C ALA A 49 -13.58 9.35 2.62
N VAL A 50 -14.62 8.55 2.32
CA VAL A 50 -15.91 8.61 3.03
C VAL A 50 -15.75 8.25 4.50
N LEU A 51 -15.10 7.12 4.83
CA LEU A 51 -14.88 6.72 6.22
C LEU A 51 -14.09 7.78 7.02
N LYS A 52 -13.11 8.43 6.40
CA LYS A 52 -12.37 9.54 7.04
C LYS A 52 -13.28 10.75 7.31
N ALA A 53 -14.18 11.06 6.39
CA ALA A 53 -15.15 12.14 6.58
C ALA A 53 -16.15 11.81 7.69
N GLU A 54 -16.66 10.58 7.73
CA GLU A 54 -17.53 10.09 8.80
C GLU A 54 -16.82 10.14 10.15
N TRP A 55 -15.56 9.67 10.21
CA TRP A 55 -14.76 9.73 11.42
C TRP A 55 -14.57 11.18 11.89
N ALA A 56 -14.25 12.11 10.98
CA ALA A 56 -14.09 13.52 11.31
C ALA A 56 -15.40 14.13 11.84
N TYR A 57 -16.53 13.78 11.23
CA TYR A 57 -17.85 14.22 11.69
C TYR A 57 -18.19 13.66 13.08
N LEU A 58 -17.93 12.37 13.31
CA LEU A 58 -18.18 11.72 14.60
C LEU A 58 -17.30 12.29 15.71
N ASN A 59 -16.05 12.65 15.40
CA ASN A 59 -15.08 13.19 16.37
C ASN A 59 -15.08 14.72 16.46
N ARG A 60 -16.11 15.40 15.94
CA ARG A 60 -16.20 16.86 16.08
C ARG A 60 -16.32 17.23 17.56
N PRO A 61 -15.41 18.04 18.13
CA PRO A 61 -15.33 18.28 19.58
C PRO A 61 -16.60 18.92 20.14
N ASP A 62 -17.20 19.86 19.40
CA ASP A 62 -18.47 20.50 19.79
C ASP A 62 -19.57 19.46 19.99
N ARG A 63 -19.76 18.56 19.02
CA ARG A 63 -20.76 17.50 19.07
C ARG A 63 -20.49 16.53 20.21
N LEU A 64 -19.24 16.15 20.43
CA LEU A 64 -18.86 15.26 21.52
C LEU A 64 -19.15 15.91 22.88
N ARG A 65 -18.92 17.21 23.01
CA ARG A 65 -19.25 17.97 24.23
C ARG A 65 -20.75 18.00 24.47
N ASP A 66 -21.54 18.32 23.45
CA ASP A 66 -23.01 18.32 23.55
C ASP A 66 -23.54 16.92 23.94
N LEU A 67 -22.99 15.86 23.36
CA LEU A 67 -23.36 14.48 23.70
C LEU A 67 -22.95 14.10 25.12
N ALA A 68 -21.78 14.53 25.60
CA ALA A 68 -21.33 14.28 26.96
C ALA A 68 -22.19 15.01 27.99
N GLU A 69 -22.65 16.22 27.68
CA GLU A 69 -23.56 17.01 28.53
C GLU A 69 -24.94 16.35 28.63
N VAL A 70 -25.52 15.93 27.50
CA VAL A 70 -26.82 15.22 27.50
C VAL A 70 -26.74 13.88 28.25
N ASN A 71 -25.60 13.19 28.24
CA ASN A 71 -25.40 11.91 28.91
C ASN A 71 -24.64 12.03 30.24
N PHE A 72 -24.66 13.20 30.87
CA PHE A 72 -23.84 13.49 32.04
C PHE A 72 -24.12 12.54 33.22
N GLU A 73 -25.37 12.16 33.46
CA GLU A 73 -25.74 11.22 34.54
C GLU A 73 -25.00 9.88 34.45
N SER A 74 -24.82 9.36 33.23
CA SER A 74 -24.11 8.09 33.00
C SER A 74 -22.60 8.27 32.90
N LEU A 75 -22.13 9.37 32.29
CA LEU A 75 -20.73 9.54 31.93
C LEU A 75 -19.92 10.27 33.00
N GLY A 76 -20.54 11.17 33.77
CA GLY A 76 -19.88 11.97 34.81
C GLY A 76 -18.72 12.84 34.31
N LEU A 77 -18.68 13.14 33.00
CA LEU A 77 -17.57 13.84 32.37
C LEU A 77 -17.70 15.35 32.57
N LEU A 78 -16.62 15.96 33.05
CA LEU A 78 -16.49 17.42 33.16
C LEU A 78 -15.58 17.97 32.06
N PRO A 79 -15.76 19.24 31.64
CA PRO A 79 -14.87 19.88 30.69
C PRO A 79 -13.42 19.82 31.16
N LEU A 80 -12.52 19.49 30.23
CA LEU A 80 -11.10 19.40 30.52
C LEU A 80 -10.57 20.78 30.92
N ARG A 81 -9.87 20.85 32.05
CA ARG A 81 -9.28 22.09 32.55
C ARG A 81 -7.77 22.13 32.26
N PRO A 82 -7.17 23.31 32.05
CA PRO A 82 -5.74 23.43 31.77
C PRO A 82 -4.84 22.78 32.84
N ASP A 83 -5.27 22.81 34.10
CA ASP A 83 -4.56 22.22 35.24
C ASP A 83 -4.58 20.67 35.25
N GLN A 84 -5.40 20.03 34.42
CA GLN A 84 -5.47 18.57 34.29
C GLN A 84 -4.47 18.02 33.26
N PHE A 85 -3.84 18.87 32.45
CA PHE A 85 -2.76 18.43 31.57
C PHE A 85 -1.49 18.18 32.39
N GLY A 86 -0.86 17.02 32.17
CA GLY A 86 0.44 16.70 32.75
C GLY A 86 1.51 17.70 32.28
N ARG A 87 2.43 18.07 33.16
CA ARG A 87 3.55 18.93 32.79
C ARG A 87 4.53 18.15 31.91
N VAL A 88 5.30 18.85 31.06
CA VAL A 88 6.23 18.22 30.10
C VAL A 88 7.25 17.31 30.80
N ASP A 89 7.69 17.69 32.00
CA ASP A 89 8.58 16.91 32.87
C ASP A 89 7.96 15.63 33.46
N GLN A 90 6.63 15.47 33.34
CA GLN A 90 5.87 14.31 33.81
C GLN A 90 5.54 13.31 32.68
N VAL A 91 5.94 13.62 31.44
CA VAL A 91 5.72 12.75 30.27
C VAL A 91 6.98 11.91 30.02
N SER A 92 6.88 10.60 30.22
CA SER A 92 7.94 9.67 29.85
C SER A 92 8.09 9.62 28.32
N TYR A 93 9.21 10.14 27.82
CA TYR A 93 9.54 10.00 26.40
C TYR A 93 10.04 8.59 26.11
N PRO A 94 9.67 8.01 24.95
CA PRO A 94 10.20 6.71 24.55
C PRO A 94 11.73 6.79 24.47
N GLN A 95 12.40 5.82 25.09
CA GLN A 95 13.85 5.68 24.98
C GLN A 95 14.18 5.45 23.51
N ARG A 96 15.01 6.34 22.94
CA ARG A 96 15.48 6.21 21.56
C ARG A 96 16.18 4.85 21.48
N ALA A 97 15.56 3.89 20.79
CA ALA A 97 16.20 2.61 20.52
C ALA A 97 17.57 2.92 19.90
N ALA A 98 18.63 2.40 20.51
CA ALA A 98 19.96 2.48 19.92
C ALA A 98 19.84 1.89 18.51
N VAL A 99 20.10 2.72 17.50
CA VAL A 99 20.13 2.28 16.11
C VAL A 99 21.16 1.17 16.06
N ILE A 100 20.70 -0.07 15.92
CA ILE A 100 21.58 -1.19 15.66
C ILE A 100 22.08 -0.93 14.24
N ASP A 101 23.37 -0.64 14.10
CA ASP A 101 23.98 -0.35 12.82
C ASP A 101 24.01 -1.63 11.97
N GLU A 102 22.95 -1.86 11.20
CA GLU A 102 22.82 -2.99 10.27
C GLU A 102 23.78 -2.87 9.06
N GLN A 103 24.65 -1.86 9.00
CA GLN A 103 25.63 -1.71 7.91
C GLN A 103 26.81 -2.69 7.96
N ALA A 104 26.86 -3.60 8.93
CA ALA A 104 27.84 -4.68 8.97
C ALA A 104 27.32 -5.99 8.34
N ILE A 105 26.53 -5.94 7.27
CA ILE A 105 26.39 -7.07 6.35
C ILE A 105 27.37 -6.83 5.21
N THR A 106 28.63 -7.22 5.45
CA THR A 106 29.65 -7.39 4.41
C THR A 106 29.09 -8.26 3.30
N VAL A 107 28.79 -7.64 2.16
CA VAL A 107 28.61 -8.33 0.88
C VAL A 107 29.97 -8.93 0.53
N ALA A 108 30.19 -10.18 0.94
CA ALA A 108 31.22 -11.03 0.33
C ALA A 108 30.75 -11.38 -1.08
N SER A 109 30.82 -10.40 -1.98
CA SER A 109 31.04 -10.66 -3.39
C SER A 109 32.51 -11.01 -3.53
N SER A 110 32.81 -12.30 -3.42
CA SER A 110 34.04 -12.87 -3.94
C SER A 110 33.63 -13.91 -4.98
N GLY A 111 33.21 -13.41 -6.13
CA GLY A 111 33.31 -14.13 -7.39
C GLY A 111 34.50 -13.54 -8.15
N GLU A 112 35.29 -14.44 -8.74
CA GLU A 112 36.24 -14.22 -9.84
C GLU A 112 37.58 -13.58 -9.46
N ASP A 113 38.65 -14.39 -9.33
CA ASP A 113 39.54 -14.71 -10.45
C ASP A 113 40.63 -15.76 -10.08
N GLU A 114 40.95 -16.59 -11.08
CA GLU A 114 41.88 -17.75 -11.20
C GLU A 114 41.42 -19.15 -10.76
#